data_AF-A0A7W8CWP3-F1
#
_entry.id   AF-A0A7W8CWP3-F1
#
_cell.length_a   1.000
_cell.length_b   1.000
_cell.length_c   1.000
_cell.angle_alpha   90.00
_cell.angle_beta   90.00
_cell.angle_gamma   90.00
#
_symmetry.space_group_name_H-M   'P 1'
#
loop_
_entity.id
_entity.type
_entity.pdbx_description
1 polymer ?
#
loop_
_entity_poly.entity_id
_entity_poly.type
_entity_poly.pdbx_seq_one_letter_code
_entity_poly.pdbx_strand_id
1 'polypeptide(L)'
;MEFLYFPEDKSEYIPGIISILVIFLLSIFIVRLLIRASRKQVKELEEQGYPAFYNEAEAPAKKQQAEDAATQQHKADAGDAENRPDKKP
;
A
#
# COMPACT_ATOMS: atom_id res chain seq x y z
N MET A 1 4.82 -38.76 -1.78
CA MET A 1 4.10 -37.58 -2.33
C MET A 1 2.63 -37.79 -2.02
N GLU A 2 1.99 -36.84 -1.36
CA GLU A 2 0.54 -36.87 -1.14
C GLU A 2 -0.12 -36.48 -2.46
N PHE A 3 -0.71 -37.46 -3.14
CA PHE A 3 -1.46 -37.22 -4.35
C PHE A 3 -2.68 -36.36 -3.97
N LEU A 4 -2.89 -35.26 -4.67
CA LEU A 4 -4.19 -34.57 -4.63
C LEU A 4 -5.25 -35.59 -5.03
N TYR A 5 -6.10 -35.97 -4.08
CA TYR A 5 -7.25 -36.83 -4.36
C TYR A 5 -8.25 -36.00 -5.14
N PHE A 6 -8.34 -36.28 -6.43
CA PHE A 6 -9.37 -35.73 -7.29
C PHE A 6 -10.48 -36.75 -7.38
N PRO A 7 -11.66 -36.50 -6.80
CA PRO A 7 -12.78 -37.39 -6.98
C PRO A 7 -13.08 -37.60 -8.46
N GLU A 8 -13.30 -38.87 -8.83
CA GLU A 8 -13.62 -39.26 -10.22
C GLU A 8 -14.96 -38.68 -10.67
N ASP A 9 -15.89 -38.48 -9.71
CA ASP A 9 -17.17 -37.85 -9.94
C ASP A 9 -17.12 -36.34 -9.61
N LYS A 10 -17.41 -35.52 -10.63
CA LYS A 10 -17.38 -34.06 -10.52
C LYS A 10 -18.43 -33.50 -9.55
N SER A 11 -19.45 -34.30 -9.22
CA SER A 11 -20.50 -33.90 -8.29
C SER A 11 -19.97 -33.65 -6.87
N GLU A 12 -18.86 -34.29 -6.49
CA GLU A 12 -18.27 -34.14 -5.16
C GLU A 12 -17.62 -32.76 -4.94
N TYR A 13 -17.30 -32.02 -6.02
CA TYR A 13 -16.82 -30.62 -5.93
C TYR A 13 -17.94 -29.58 -5.77
N ILE A 14 -19.19 -29.95 -6.08
CA ILE A 14 -20.36 -29.05 -6.01
C ILE A 14 -20.48 -28.37 -4.63
N PRO A 15 -20.41 -29.07 -3.48
CA PRO A 15 -20.48 -28.42 -2.17
C PRO A 15 -19.36 -27.39 -1.94
N GLY A 16 -18.17 -27.62 -2.48
CA GLY A 16 -17.04 -26.67 -2.40
C GLY A 16 -17.32 -25.39 -3.18
N ILE A 17 -17.78 -25.52 -4.42
CA ILE A 17 -18.12 -24.37 -5.28
C ILE A 17 -19.26 -23.55 -4.67
N ILE A 18 -20.29 -24.21 -4.14
CA ILE A 18 -21.40 -23.55 -3.45
C ILE A 18 -20.89 -22.74 -2.25
N SER A 19 -20.00 -23.32 -1.44
CA SER A 19 -19.43 -22.64 -0.27
C SER A 19 -18.67 -21.38 -0.66
N ILE A 20 -17.85 -21.45 -1.71
CA ILE A 20 -17.11 -20.31 -2.25
C ILE A 20 -18.08 -19.23 -2.72
N LEU A 21 -19.11 -19.61 -3.47
CA LEU A 21 -20.12 -18.66 -3.97
C LEU A 21 -20.87 -17.97 -2.82
N VAL A 22 -21.27 -18.72 -1.79
CA VAL A 22 -21.97 -18.17 -0.62
C VAL A 22 -21.09 -17.16 0.11
N ILE A 23 -19.85 -17.51 0.42
CA ILE A 23 -18.92 -16.61 1.12
C ILE A 23 -18.61 -15.38 0.26
N PHE A 24 -18.45 -15.56 -1.05
CA PHE A 24 -18.18 -14.47 -1.97
C PHE A 24 -19.34 -13.47 -2.03
N LEU A 25 -20.57 -13.95 -2.17
CA LEU A 25 -21.78 -13.11 -2.14
C LEU A 25 -21.92 -12.40 -0.80
N LEU A 26 -21.68 -13.12 0.31
CA LEU A 26 -21.76 -12.55 1.65
C LEU A 26 -20.70 -11.47 1.87
N SER A 27 -19.47 -11.67 1.39
CA SER A 27 -18.40 -10.68 1.45
C SER A 27 -18.79 -9.39 0.72
N ILE A 28 -19.27 -9.50 -0.52
CA ILE A 28 -19.75 -8.33 -1.29
C ILE A 28 -20.88 -7.63 -0.52
N PHE A 29 -21.81 -8.38 0.04
CA PHE A 29 -22.93 -7.84 0.80
C PHE A 29 -22.47 -7.06 2.04
N ILE A 30 -21.55 -7.63 2.84
CA ILE A 30 -20.98 -6.99 4.02
C ILE A 30 -20.26 -5.70 3.65
N VAL A 31 -19.40 -5.73 2.63
CA VAL A 31 -18.67 -4.54 2.17
C VAL A 31 -19.65 -3.44 1.74
N ARG A 32 -20.73 -3.81 1.02
CA ARG A 32 -21.75 -2.85 0.60
C ARG A 32 -22.47 -2.21 1.79
N LEU A 33 -22.82 -3.01 2.80
CA LEU A 33 -23.44 -2.52 4.03
C LEU A 33 -22.50 -1.59 4.79
N LEU A 34 -21.23 -1.97 4.93
CA LEU A 34 -20.21 -1.19 5.62
C LEU A 34 -20.02 0.18 4.97
N ILE A 35 -19.89 0.25 3.64
CA ILE A 35 -19.76 1.51 2.90
C ILE A 35 -21.00 2.38 3.11
N ARG A 36 -22.19 1.79 3.06
CA ARG A 36 -23.44 2.55 3.23
C ARG A 36 -23.61 3.09 4.66
N ALA A 37 -23.18 2.33 5.67
CA ALA A 37 -23.15 2.80 7.06
C ALA A 37 -22.08 3.87 7.28
N SER A 38 -20.90 3.71 6.68
CA SER A 38 -19.79 4.66 6.79
C SER A 38 -20.13 6.04 6.21
N ARG A 39 -20.83 6.10 5.06
CA ARG A 39 -21.24 7.38 4.45
C ARG A 39 -22.06 8.29 5.37
N LYS A 40 -22.84 7.70 6.29
CA LYS A 40 -23.61 8.49 7.28
C LYS A 40 -22.69 9.14 8.31
N GLN A 41 -21.74 8.36 8.84
CA GLN A 41 -20.77 8.83 9.82
C GLN A 41 -19.84 9.89 9.22
N VAL A 42 -19.41 9.70 7.98
CA VAL A 42 -18.59 10.68 7.25
C VAL A 42 -19.30 12.04 7.11
N LYS A 43 -20.59 12.04 6.78
CA LYS A 43 -21.38 13.28 6.65
C LYS A 43 -21.50 14.02 8.00
N GLU A 44 -21.70 13.27 9.08
CA GLU A 44 -21.79 13.84 10.43
C GLU A 44 -20.44 14.44 10.88
N LEU A 45 -19.32 13.80 10.54
CA LEU A 45 -17.98 14.32 10.80
C LEU A 45 -17.68 15.60 10.01
N GLU A 46 -18.11 15.66 8.76
CA GLU A 46 -17.98 16.86 7.92
C GLU A 46 -18.79 18.04 8.48
N GLU A 47 -20.02 17.79 8.96
CA GLU A 47 -20.84 18.81 9.64
C GLU A 47 -20.20 19.30 10.95
N GLN A 48 -19.42 18.45 11.63
CA GLN A 48 -18.65 18.81 12.82
C GLN A 48 -17.33 19.54 12.51
N GLY A 49 -17.03 19.77 11.23
CA GLY A 49 -15.83 20.51 10.79
C GLY A 49 -14.57 19.66 10.71
N TYR A 50 -14.67 18.33 10.79
CA TYR A 50 -13.54 17.43 10.55
C TYR A 50 -13.51 17.07 9.06
N PRO A 51 -12.44 17.42 8.31
CA PRO A 51 -12.34 17.03 6.92
C PRO A 51 -12.20 15.50 6.85
N ALA A 52 -13.20 14.83 6.26
CA ALA A 52 -13.22 13.38 6.12
C ALA A 52 -12.10 12.81 5.23
N PHE A 53 -11.37 13.68 4.55
CA PHE A 53 -10.19 13.36 3.76
C PHE A 53 -9.03 14.22 4.26
N TYR A 54 -7.92 13.57 4.65
CA TYR A 54 -6.64 14.27 4.77
C TYR A 54 -6.31 14.77 3.37
N ASN A 55 -6.62 16.03 3.09
CA ASN A 55 -6.06 16.66 1.90
C ASN A 55 -4.55 16.60 2.08
N GLU A 56 -3.87 15.91 1.17
CA GLU A 56 -2.40 15.85 1.14
C GLU A 56 -1.76 17.24 1.07
N ALA A 57 -2.59 18.26 0.78
CA ALA A 57 -2.29 19.68 0.89
C ALA A 57 -1.91 20.17 2.32
N GLU A 58 -2.18 19.39 3.37
CA GLU A 58 -1.82 19.75 4.77
C GLU A 58 -0.95 18.69 5.48
N ALA A 59 -0.28 17.81 4.74
CA ALA A 59 0.84 17.08 5.35
C ALA A 59 1.92 18.10 5.73
N PRO A 60 2.31 18.24 7.02
CA PRO A 60 3.36 19.17 7.40
C PRO A 60 4.64 18.75 6.67
N ALA A 61 5.09 19.66 5.80
CA ALA A 61 6.28 19.58 4.98
C ALA A 61 7.53 19.22 5.81
N LYS A 62 7.75 17.93 6.10
CA LYS A 62 8.98 17.43 6.74
C LYS A 62 9.27 15.99 6.35
N LYS A 63 9.43 15.72 5.06
CA LYS A 63 10.20 14.53 4.61
C LYS A 63 11.20 14.80 3.48
N GLN A 64 11.16 15.95 2.82
CA GLN A 64 12.09 16.26 1.72
C GLN A 64 13.38 16.97 2.15
N GLN A 65 13.44 17.59 3.34
CA GLN A 65 14.68 18.25 3.80
C GLN A 65 15.72 17.31 4.44
N ALA A 66 15.40 16.03 4.66
CA ALA A 66 16.35 15.08 5.24
C ALA A 66 17.22 14.38 4.18
N GLU A 67 16.75 14.24 2.93
CA GLU A 67 17.48 13.53 1.87
C GLU A 67 18.48 14.43 1.12
N ASP A 68 18.21 15.74 1.03
CA ASP A 68 19.11 16.69 0.36
C ASP A 68 20.35 17.05 1.18
N ALA A 69 20.31 16.91 2.51
CA ALA A 69 21.48 17.10 3.37
C ALA A 69 22.44 15.91 3.35
N ALA A 70 21.94 14.69 3.12
CA ALA A 70 22.76 13.48 3.06
C ALA A 70 23.47 13.32 1.70
N THR A 71 22.87 13.81 0.62
CA THR A 71 23.42 13.66 -0.74
C THR A 71 24.58 14.62 -1.04
N GLN A 72 24.73 15.72 -0.29
CA GLN A 72 25.85 16.65 -0.46
C GLN A 72 27.15 16.20 0.23
N GLN A 73 27.10 15.27 1.19
CA GLN A 73 28.31 14.78 1.86
C GLN A 73 29.02 13.66 1.08
N HIS A 74 28.32 12.92 0.22
CA HIS A 74 28.95 11.83 -0.56
C HIS A 74 29.64 12.28 -1.86
N LYS A 75 29.47 13.53 -2.29
CA LYS A 75 30.06 14.04 -3.55
C LYS A 75 31.31 14.91 -3.36
N ALA A 76 31.65 15.27 -2.12
CA ALA A 76 32.83 16.08 -1.80
C ALA A 76 34.13 15.26 -1.62
N ASP A 77 34.04 13.93 -1.45
CA ASP A 77 35.21 13.06 -1.20
C ASP A 77 35.73 12.33 -2.46
N ALA A 78 35.01 12.39 -3.58
CA ALA A 78 35.40 11.72 -4.83
C ALA A 78 36.01 12.66 -5.88
N GLY A 79 36.23 13.95 -5.55
CA GLY A 79 36.63 14.99 -6.50
C GLY A 79 38.10 15.44 -6.45
N ASP A 80 38.94 14.86 -5.59
CA ASP A 80 40.32 15.34 -5.34
C ASP A 80 41.41 14.34 -5.79
N ALA A 81 41.08 13.38 -6.66
CA ALA A 81 42.02 12.34 -7.12
C ALA A 81 42.44 12.43 -8.60
N GLU A 82 41.86 13.34 -9.39
CA GLU A 82 42.07 13.35 -10.86
C GLU A 82 42.77 14.62 -11.38
N ASN A 83 43.60 15.28 -10.57
CA ASN A 83 44.54 16.28 -11.10
C ASN A 83 45.77 16.49 -10.20
N ARG A 84 46.65 15.48 -10.11
CA ARG A 84 48.04 15.67 -9.67
C ARG A 84 48.96 15.51 -10.87
N PRO A 85 49.57 16.60 -11.39
CA PRO A 85 50.62 16.50 -12.39
C PRO A 85 51.88 15.89 -11.78
N ASP A 86 52.49 14.99 -12.53
CA ASP A 86 53.71 14.27 -12.22
C ASP A 86 54.83 15.17 -11.69
N LYS A 87 55.37 14.85 -10.51
CA LYS A 87 56.74 15.22 -10.13
C LYS A 87 57.47 14.00 -9.57
N LYS A 88 58.16 13.35 -10.49
CA LYS A 88 59.22 12.35 -10.26
C LYS A 88 60.48 13.05 -9.70
N PRO A 89 61.25 12.41 -8.79
CA PRO A 89 62.70 12.50 -8.77
C PRO A 89 63.34 11.41 -9.67
#